data_AF-A0A2V5MFD2-F1
#
_entry.id   AF-A0A2V5MFD2-F1
#
_cell.length_a   1.000
_cell.length_b   1.000
_cell.length_c   1.000
_cell.angle_alpha   90.00
_cell.angle_beta   90.00
_cell.angle_gamma   90.00
#
_symmetry.space_group_name_H-M   'P 1'
#
loop_
_entity.id
_entity.type
_entity.pdbx_description
1 polymer ?
#
loop_
_entity_poly.entity_id
_entity_poly.type
_entity_poly.pdbx_seq_one_letter_code
_entity_poly.pdbx_strand_id
1 'polypeptide(L)'
;INGLDGLKAQYVWHKETSLNAFDAIVLPGGFAYGDYLRCGAIARFSPIMNAVISDARAGKLVLGTCNGFQVLCEAGLLPGALVRNRSLRFVCDMVITRVEVDDSPFTQGCPKGTLLRLPVAHGEGCFFADPKTLRDLNANEQVV
;
A
#
# COMPACT_ATOMS: atom_id res chain seq x y z
N ILE A 1 6.70 12.18 -7.32
CA ILE A 1 6.00 13.06 -6.34
C ILE A 1 6.57 14.49 -6.38
N ASN A 2 7.89 14.69 -6.29
CA ASN A 2 8.52 16.03 -6.38
C ASN A 2 8.36 16.79 -7.72
N GLY A 3 7.71 16.21 -8.72
CA GLY A 3 7.39 16.86 -10.00
C GLY A 3 5.92 17.26 -10.14
N LEU A 4 5.14 17.17 -9.05
CA LEU A 4 3.75 17.63 -8.99
C LEU A 4 3.73 18.97 -8.27
N ASP A 5 3.15 19.99 -8.89
CA ASP A 5 3.05 21.31 -8.29
C ASP A 5 2.31 21.28 -6.96
N GLY A 6 2.84 21.99 -5.96
CA GLY A 6 2.29 22.04 -4.61
C GLY A 6 2.69 20.89 -3.68
N LEU A 7 3.37 19.85 -4.18
CA LEU A 7 3.82 18.73 -3.35
C LEU A 7 5.34 18.72 -3.17
N LYS A 8 5.78 18.43 -1.94
CA LYS A 8 7.19 18.19 -1.60
C LYS A 8 7.29 16.84 -0.87
N ALA A 9 8.13 15.96 -1.40
CA ALA A 9 8.46 14.67 -0.85
C ALA A 9 9.93 14.63 -0.44
N GLN A 10 10.17 14.10 0.75
CA GLN A 10 11.51 13.87 1.28
C GLN A 10 11.66 12.39 1.60
N TYR A 11 12.85 11.85 1.38
CA TYR A 11 13.17 10.50 1.84
C TYR A 11 13.44 10.52 3.33
N VAL A 12 12.73 9.67 4.07
CA VAL A 12 12.94 9.46 5.50
C VAL A 12 13.64 8.12 5.69
N TRP A 13 14.71 8.12 6.46
CA TRP A 13 15.47 6.90 6.72
C TRP A 13 14.72 5.98 7.69
N HIS A 14 14.72 4.67 7.45
CA HIS A 14 13.89 3.72 8.20
C HIS A 14 14.23 3.60 9.71
N LYS A 15 15.40 4.12 10.13
CA LYS A 15 15.81 4.19 11.53
C LYS A 15 15.35 5.47 12.25
N GLU A 16 14.82 6.44 11.53
CA GLU A 16 14.15 7.59 12.13
C GLU A 16 12.95 7.14 12.95
N THR A 17 12.47 8.01 13.84
CA THR A 17 11.42 7.66 14.82
C THR A 17 10.22 8.61 14.80
N SER A 18 10.23 9.62 13.93
CA SER A 18 9.14 10.61 13.83
C SER A 18 8.87 10.99 12.38
N LEU A 19 7.59 11.24 12.09
CA LEU A 19 7.07 11.73 10.81
C LEU A 19 6.23 13.01 11.01
N ASN A 20 6.42 13.72 12.12
CA ASN A 20 5.57 14.85 12.52
C ASN A 20 5.59 16.01 11.52
N ALA A 21 6.69 16.15 10.76
CA ALA A 21 6.86 17.21 9.77
C ALA A 21 6.13 16.96 8.43
N PHE A 22 5.43 15.82 8.29
CA PHE A 22 4.82 15.40 7.04
C PHE A 22 3.30 15.27 7.16
N ASP A 23 2.58 15.73 6.14
CA ASP A 23 1.11 15.64 6.06
C ASP A 23 0.62 14.28 5.53
N ALA A 24 1.48 13.54 4.82
CA ALA A 24 1.17 12.23 4.26
C ALA A 24 2.42 11.34 4.20
N ILE A 25 2.20 10.02 4.19
CA ILE A 25 3.24 9.00 4.21
C ILE A 25 3.09 8.12 2.97
N VAL A 26 4.21 7.88 2.27
CA VAL A 26 4.27 6.92 1.17
C VAL A 26 5.26 5.82 1.50
N LEU A 27 4.77 4.59 1.63
CA LEU A 27 5.60 3.40 1.70
C LEU A 27 5.86 2.90 0.27
N PRO A 28 7.09 3.03 -0.25
CA PRO A 28 7.39 2.70 -1.63
C PRO A 28 7.38 1.19 -1.86
N GLY A 29 7.17 0.80 -3.12
CA GLY A 29 7.44 -0.56 -3.60
C GLY A 29 8.93 -0.89 -3.66
N GLY A 30 9.24 -2.16 -3.89
CA GLY A 30 10.61 -2.67 -3.93
C GLY A 30 10.69 -4.09 -3.36
N PHE A 31 11.85 -4.44 -2.81
CA PHE A 31 12.09 -5.69 -2.09
C PHE A 31 12.67 -5.33 -0.73
N ALA A 32 11.85 -4.83 0.20
CA ALA A 32 12.36 -4.43 1.51
C ALA A 32 13.02 -5.63 2.19
N TYR A 33 14.29 -5.49 2.56
CA TYR A 33 15.14 -6.58 3.07
C TYR A 33 15.17 -7.79 2.13
N GLY A 34 15.15 -7.59 0.81
CA GLY A 34 15.25 -8.66 -0.18
C GLY A 34 14.12 -9.71 -0.11
N ASP A 35 13.04 -9.41 0.63
CA ASP A 35 11.96 -10.35 0.96
C ASP A 35 12.45 -11.70 1.55
N TYR A 36 13.61 -11.70 2.23
CA TYR A 36 14.33 -12.90 2.69
C TYR A 36 13.51 -13.87 3.55
N LEU A 37 12.52 -13.38 4.31
CA LEU A 37 11.61 -14.22 5.10
C LEU A 37 10.22 -14.31 4.44
N ARG A 38 9.59 -13.14 4.25
CA ARG A 38 8.36 -12.88 3.49
C ARG A 38 8.35 -11.40 3.12
N CYS A 39 7.65 -11.02 2.05
CA CYS A 39 7.64 -9.64 1.61
C CYS A 39 7.16 -8.68 2.70
N GLY A 40 7.96 -7.65 3.00
CA GLY A 40 7.62 -6.63 4.00
C GLY A 40 7.65 -7.06 5.47
N ALA A 41 7.78 -8.36 5.78
CA ALA A 41 7.68 -8.90 7.13
C ALA A 41 8.80 -8.43 8.08
N ILE A 42 9.99 -8.13 7.54
CA ILE A 42 11.10 -7.55 8.33
C ILE A 42 10.95 -6.04 8.47
N ALA A 43 10.42 -5.37 7.43
CA ALA A 43 10.31 -3.93 7.40
C ALA A 43 9.38 -3.37 8.47
N ARG A 44 8.35 -4.12 8.86
CA ARG A 44 7.42 -3.74 9.95
C ARG A 44 8.13 -3.48 11.29
N PHE A 45 9.31 -4.06 11.51
CA PHE A 45 10.09 -3.89 12.75
C PHE A 45 11.06 -2.71 12.69
N SER A 46 11.11 -1.97 11.59
CA SER A 46 11.92 -0.75 11.51
C SER A 46 11.40 0.31 12.50
N PRO A 47 12.27 1.07 13.17
CA PRO A 47 11.87 2.09 14.13
C PRO A 47 10.81 3.07 13.60
N ILE A 48 10.92 3.44 12.31
CA ILE A 48 9.98 4.38 11.68
C ILE A 48 8.54 3.86 11.64
N MET A 49 8.35 2.54 11.65
CA MET A 49 7.01 1.95 11.53
C MET A 49 6.14 2.23 12.75
N ASN A 50 6.73 2.47 13.92
CA ASN A 50 5.98 2.95 15.09
C ASN A 50 5.32 4.30 14.81
N ALA A 51 6.04 5.22 14.17
CA ALA A 51 5.50 6.52 13.75
C ALA A 51 4.44 6.35 12.65
N VAL A 52 4.70 5.49 11.65
CA VAL A 52 3.72 5.21 10.59
C VAL A 52 2.40 4.68 11.16
N ILE A 53 2.46 3.73 12.09
CA ILE A 53 1.26 3.15 12.72
C ILE A 53 0.52 4.19 13.56
N SER A 54 1.26 4.97 14.36
CA SER A 54 0.68 6.04 15.19
C SER A 54 -0.03 7.08 14.32
N ASP A 55 0.65 7.57 13.28
CA ASP A 55 0.14 8.61 12.39
C ASP A 55 -1.05 8.13 11.57
N ALA A 56 -1.01 6.89 11.06
CA ALA A 56 -2.14 6.29 10.35
C ALA A 56 -3.39 6.22 11.24
N ARG A 57 -3.23 5.81 12.52
CA ARG A 57 -4.33 5.77 13.49
C ARG A 57 -4.83 7.15 13.89
N ALA A 58 -3.99 8.18 13.82
CA ALA A 58 -4.36 9.57 14.00
C ALA A 58 -5.06 10.18 12.77
N GLY A 59 -5.24 9.41 11.69
CA GLY A 59 -5.92 9.86 10.47
C GLY A 59 -5.01 10.48 9.42
N LYS A 60 -3.68 10.41 9.57
CA LYS A 60 -2.74 10.83 8.53
C LYS A 60 -2.87 9.91 7.31
N LEU A 61 -2.80 10.49 6.11
CA LEU A 61 -2.88 9.72 4.87
C LEU A 61 -1.63 8.84 4.70
N VAL A 62 -1.85 7.55 4.46
CA VAL A 62 -0.77 6.58 4.20
C VAL A 62 -1.06 5.81 2.92
N LEU A 63 -0.11 5.82 1.98
CA LEU A 63 -0.17 5.09 0.72
C LEU A 63 0.95 4.04 0.68
N GLY A 64 0.59 2.77 0.51
CA GLY A 64 1.54 1.68 0.29
C GLY A 64 1.44 1.15 -1.14
N THR A 65 2.53 1.15 -1.90
CA THR A 65 2.54 0.62 -3.28
C THR A 65 3.36 -0.66 -3.37
N CYS A 66 2.82 -1.71 -4.00
CA CYS A 66 3.47 -3.02 -4.12
C CYS A 66 3.97 -3.54 -2.76
N ASN A 67 5.29 -3.51 -2.50
CA ASN A 67 5.86 -3.91 -1.21
C ASN A 67 5.41 -3.04 -0.04
N GLY A 68 5.16 -1.74 -0.26
CA GLY A 68 4.57 -0.88 0.76
C GLY A 68 3.19 -1.38 1.21
N PHE A 69 2.36 -1.89 0.30
CA PHE A 69 1.05 -2.46 0.65
C PHE A 69 1.21 -3.73 1.49
N GLN A 70 2.17 -4.59 1.14
CA GLN A 70 2.51 -5.79 1.91
C GLN A 70 2.96 -5.44 3.33
N VAL A 71 3.78 -4.40 3.49
CA VAL A 71 4.19 -3.88 4.81
C VAL A 71 2.99 -3.40 5.63
N LEU A 72 2.01 -2.72 5.01
CA LEU A 72 0.81 -2.26 5.71
C LEU A 72 -0.06 -3.43 6.22
N CYS A 73 -0.19 -4.50 5.43
CA CYS A 73 -0.86 -5.73 5.88
C CYS A 73 -0.10 -6.38 7.05
N GLU A 74 1.22 -6.56 6.92
CA GLU A 74 2.06 -7.16 7.97
C GLU A 74 2.12 -6.31 9.26
N ALA A 75 1.96 -4.99 9.15
CA ALA A 75 1.86 -4.08 10.29
C ALA A 75 0.46 -4.05 10.93
N GLY A 76 -0.53 -4.73 10.35
CA GLY A 76 -1.91 -4.74 10.82
C GLY A 76 -2.65 -3.42 10.60
N LEU A 77 -2.15 -2.56 9.71
CA LEU A 77 -2.84 -1.33 9.30
C LEU A 77 -3.88 -1.62 8.21
N LEU A 78 -3.66 -2.65 7.40
CA LEU A 78 -4.63 -3.19 6.45
C LEU A 78 -4.93 -4.64 6.79
N PRO A 79 -6.18 -5.11 6.59
CA PRO A 79 -6.51 -6.51 6.80
C PRO A 79 -5.96 -7.39 5.67
N GLY A 80 -5.96 -8.71 5.91
CA GLY A 80 -5.53 -9.70 4.93
C GLY A 80 -4.01 -9.78 4.77
N ALA A 81 -3.61 -10.53 3.75
CA ALA A 81 -2.21 -10.76 3.42
C ALA A 81 -2.04 -10.95 1.91
N LEU A 82 -0.81 -10.81 1.44
CA LEU A 82 -0.46 -11.03 0.04
C LEU A 82 0.34 -12.32 -0.02
N VAL A 83 -0.08 -13.21 -0.89
CA VAL A 83 0.60 -14.50 -1.10
C VAL A 83 1.14 -14.58 -2.51
N ARG A 84 1.97 -15.59 -2.77
CA ARG A 84 2.50 -15.90 -4.09
C ARG A 84 1.40 -15.90 -5.14
N ASN A 85 1.73 -15.34 -6.30
CA ASN A 85 0.86 -15.39 -7.46
C ASN A 85 0.44 -16.84 -7.75
N ARG A 86 -0.81 -17.05 -8.16
CA ARG A 86 -1.32 -18.40 -8.46
C ARG A 86 -0.53 -19.11 -9.57
N SER A 87 0.04 -18.34 -10.49
CA SER A 87 0.93 -18.85 -11.55
C SER A 87 2.31 -19.28 -11.06
N LEU A 88 2.66 -18.96 -9.79
CA LEU A 88 3.98 -19.13 -9.19
C LEU A 88 5.11 -18.40 -9.94
N ARG A 89 4.77 -17.41 -10.76
CA ARG A 89 5.71 -16.61 -11.56
C ARG A 89 5.61 -15.14 -11.20
N PHE A 90 6.74 -14.44 -11.33
CA PHE A 90 6.76 -12.99 -11.33
C PHE A 90 5.98 -12.45 -12.54
N VAL A 91 5.11 -11.46 -12.31
CA VAL A 91 4.35 -10.78 -13.37
C VAL A 91 4.89 -9.36 -13.49
N CYS A 92 5.28 -8.97 -14.71
CA CYS A 92 5.67 -7.62 -15.09
C CYS A 92 4.87 -7.26 -16.34
N ASP A 93 3.79 -6.48 -16.20
CA ASP A 93 2.86 -6.24 -17.30
C ASP A 93 2.09 -4.92 -17.12
N MET A 94 1.38 -4.48 -18.16
CA MET A 94 0.38 -3.41 -18.08
C MET A 94 -1.01 -4.02 -18.01
N VAL A 95 -1.71 -3.79 -16.89
CA VAL A 95 -3.07 -4.30 -16.67
C VAL A 95 -4.09 -3.18 -16.71
N ILE A 96 -5.35 -3.54 -16.99
CA ILE A 96 -6.48 -2.63 -16.87
C ILE A 96 -7.12 -2.85 -15.51
N THR A 97 -7.25 -1.78 -14.75
CA THR A 97 -7.97 -1.72 -13.46
C THR A 97 -9.18 -0.80 -13.62
N ARG A 98 -10.17 -0.94 -12.74
CA ARG A 98 -11.36 -0.09 -12.72
C ARG A 98 -11.44 0.57 -11.36
N VAL A 99 -11.68 1.88 -11.34
CA VAL A 99 -11.95 2.62 -10.10
C VAL A 99 -13.33 2.21 -9.58
N GLU A 100 -13.40 1.65 -8.37
CA GLU A 100 -14.64 1.22 -7.72
C GLU A 100 -15.19 2.28 -6.76
N VAL A 101 -14.30 3.13 -6.24
CA VAL A 101 -14.63 4.17 -5.25
C VAL A 101 -13.96 5.47 -5.66
N ASP A 102 -14.76 6.52 -5.90
CA ASP A 102 -14.31 7.85 -6.30
C ASP A 102 -14.32 8.87 -5.14
N ASP A 103 -14.96 8.53 -4.03
CA ASP A 103 -14.94 9.27 -2.77
C ASP A 103 -13.80 8.78 -1.84
N SER A 104 -12.56 8.90 -2.32
CA SER A 104 -11.40 8.69 -1.46
C SER A 104 -10.31 9.75 -1.71
N PRO A 105 -9.46 10.06 -0.72
CA PRO A 105 -8.32 10.96 -0.91
C PRO A 105 -7.34 10.51 -2.01
N PHE A 106 -7.38 9.24 -2.42
CA PHE A 106 -6.45 8.67 -3.41
C PHE A 106 -7.05 8.55 -4.82
N THR A 107 -8.38 8.60 -4.94
CA THR A 107 -9.11 8.44 -6.20
C THR A 107 -9.96 9.67 -6.55
N GLN A 108 -9.88 10.73 -5.74
CA GLN A 108 -10.55 12.00 -6.01
C GLN A 108 -10.19 12.50 -7.42
N GLY A 109 -11.21 12.81 -8.22
CA GLY A 109 -11.06 13.25 -9.61
C GLY A 109 -11.01 12.12 -10.64
N CYS A 110 -11.04 10.85 -10.20
CA CYS A 110 -11.23 9.68 -11.06
C CYS A 110 -12.66 9.12 -10.84
N PRO A 111 -13.62 9.39 -11.74
CA PRO A 111 -14.99 8.91 -11.58
C PRO A 111 -15.07 7.38 -11.44
N LYS A 112 -16.02 6.89 -10.66
CA LYS A 112 -16.29 5.45 -10.56
C LYS A 112 -16.53 4.83 -11.94
N GLY A 113 -15.95 3.67 -12.17
CA GLY A 113 -15.98 2.98 -13.46
C GLY A 113 -14.86 3.38 -14.44
N THR A 114 -14.06 4.40 -14.13
CA THR A 114 -12.91 4.77 -14.95
C THR A 114 -11.95 3.60 -15.08
N LEU A 115 -11.56 3.30 -16.32
CA LEU A 115 -10.56 2.27 -16.62
C LEU A 115 -9.17 2.88 -16.65
N LEU A 116 -8.29 2.38 -15.79
CA LEU A 116 -6.90 2.82 -15.67
C LEU A 116 -5.97 1.72 -16.17
N ARG A 117 -5.04 2.09 -17.06
CA ARG A 117 -3.98 1.20 -17.54
C ARG A 117 -2.74 1.38 -16.66
N LEU A 118 -2.48 0.44 -15.76
CA LEU A 118 -1.46 0.54 -14.72
C LEU A 118 -0.37 -0.54 -14.88
N PRO A 119 0.91 -0.21 -14.62
CA PRO A 119 1.97 -1.22 -14.57
C PRO A 119 1.85 -2.05 -13.29
N VAL A 120 2.10 -3.36 -13.39
CA VAL A 120 2.26 -4.27 -12.26
C VAL A 120 3.61 -4.96 -12.33
N ALA A 121 4.24 -5.18 -11.18
CA ALA A 121 5.51 -5.86 -11.04
C ALA A 121 5.57 -6.59 -9.68
N HIS A 122 5.15 -7.86 -9.62
CA HIS A 122 5.07 -8.61 -8.37
C HIS A 122 5.19 -10.13 -8.55
N GLY A 123 5.83 -10.79 -7.57
CA GLY A 123 5.78 -12.25 -7.37
C GLY A 123 4.76 -12.70 -6.33
N GLU A 124 4.38 -11.79 -5.41
CA GLU A 124 3.45 -12.03 -4.30
C GLU A 124 2.37 -10.94 -4.26
N GLY A 125 1.51 -10.89 -5.29
CA GLY A 125 0.43 -9.90 -5.39
C GLY A 125 -0.97 -10.48 -5.20
N CYS A 126 -1.10 -11.76 -4.84
CA CYS A 126 -2.41 -12.36 -4.67
C CYS A 126 -2.95 -12.01 -3.27
N PHE A 127 -3.88 -11.07 -3.20
CA PHE A 127 -4.55 -10.75 -1.94
C PHE A 127 -5.39 -11.93 -1.43
N PHE A 128 -5.29 -12.19 -0.13
CA PHE A 128 -6.01 -13.23 0.57
C PHE A 128 -6.51 -12.71 1.92
N ALA A 129 -7.78 -12.98 2.21
CA ALA A 129 -8.39 -12.78 3.51
C ALA A 129 -9.52 -13.80 3.70
N ASP A 130 -9.98 -14.00 4.93
CA ASP A 130 -11.10 -14.89 5.20
C ASP A 130 -12.42 -14.31 4.60
N PRO A 131 -13.44 -15.16 4.37
CA PRO A 131 -14.68 -14.73 3.74
C PRO A 131 -15.42 -13.61 4.46
N LYS A 132 -15.30 -13.50 5.80
CA LYS A 132 -15.93 -12.41 6.54
C LYS A 132 -15.21 -11.10 6.24
N THR A 133 -13.88 -11.09 6.33
CA THR A 133 -13.07 -9.91 6.02
C THR A 133 -13.30 -9.42 4.59
N LEU A 134 -13.37 -10.32 3.60
CA LEU A 134 -13.68 -9.93 2.22
C LEU A 134 -15.05 -9.29 2.07
N ARG A 135 -16.08 -9.82 2.74
CA ARG A 135 -17.42 -9.21 2.73
C ARG A 135 -17.41 -7.83 3.37
N ASP A 136 -16.75 -7.68 4.51
CA ASP A 136 -16.67 -6.40 5.23
C ASP A 136 -15.97 -5.35 4.38
N LEU A 137 -14.86 -5.70 3.71
CA LEU A 137 -14.15 -4.80 2.79
C LEU A 137 -15.02 -4.31 1.63
N ASN A 138 -15.82 -5.20 1.03
CA ASN A 138 -16.72 -4.81 -0.06
C ASN A 138 -17.89 -3.97 0.45
N ALA A 139 -18.49 -4.34 1.60
CA ALA A 139 -19.61 -3.61 2.18
C ALA A 139 -19.24 -2.20 2.63
N ASN A 140 -17.99 -2.00 3.05
CA ASN A 140 -17.47 -0.71 3.50
C ASN A 140 -16.79 0.10 2.36
N GLU A 141 -16.91 -0.34 1.10
CA GLU A 141 -16.28 0.34 -0.05
C GLU A 141 -14.76 0.53 0.12
N GLN A 142 -14.07 -0.49 0.63
CA GLN A 142 -12.62 -0.48 0.86
C GLN A 142 -11.84 -1.20 -0.25
N VAL A 143 -12.53 -1.65 -1.29
CA VAL A 143 -11.95 -2.10 -2.56
C VAL A 143 -12.08 -0.91 -3.52
N VAL A 144 -10.97 -0.23 -3.77
CA VAL A 144 -10.88 1.08 -4.46
C VAL A 144 -10.59 0.96 -5.95
#